data_AF-A0A2S5IU78-F1
#
_entry.id   AF-A0A2S5IU78-F1
#
_cell.length_a   1.000
_cell.length_b   1.000
_cell.length_c   1.000
_cell.angle_alpha   90.00
_cell.angle_beta   90.00
_cell.angle_gamma   90.00
#
_symmetry.space_group_name_H-M   'P 1'
#
loop_
_entity.id
_entity.type
_entity.pdbx_description
1 polymer ?
#
loop_
_entity_poly.entity_id
_entity_poly.type
_entity_poly.pdbx_seq_one_letter_code
_entity_poly.pdbx_strand_id
1 'polypeptide(L)'
;MLNRDLTEIVHVNSVPCKVQSGLLDDPYTGTEIPFLRGQSTSSDVQIDHVVALSDAWQKGAQQLTADQRVALANDPLNLQATDGLTNQQKSDGDAATWVPPNKGYRCEYVARQISVKATYTLWVTQAEHDAMATVLADCDGILAPTNQVAPSVAAPAAPVETPTPAPVEPVVPEPAPVVPEPVAPAPAPVAPAPVAPAPVAPAPVAPAPGVYYENCDAVRAAGAAPIAAGSPGFQPKFDRDKDGIGCDS
;
A
#
# COMPACT_ATOMS: atom_id res chain seq x y z
N MET A 1 -10.97 9.94 5.70
CA MET A 1 -11.21 8.62 5.08
C MET A 1 -12.58 8.08 5.46
N LEU A 2 -12.83 7.66 6.71
CA LEU A 2 -14.14 7.10 7.10
C LEU A 2 -15.37 7.98 6.74
N ASN A 3 -15.26 9.30 6.88
CA ASN A 3 -16.33 10.23 6.46
C ASN A 3 -16.68 10.18 4.96
N ARG A 4 -15.74 9.75 4.12
CA ARG A 4 -15.91 9.62 2.66
C ARG A 4 -16.50 8.25 2.32
N ASP A 5 -16.04 7.21 3.02
CA ASP A 5 -16.25 5.82 2.60
C ASP A 5 -17.41 5.12 3.32
N LEU A 6 -17.89 5.68 4.44
CA LEU A 6 -19.03 5.14 5.15
C LEU A 6 -20.32 5.84 4.74
N THR A 7 -21.42 5.11 4.82
CA THR A 7 -22.79 5.62 4.80
C THR A 7 -23.38 5.59 6.22
N GLU A 8 -24.59 6.13 6.40
CA GLU A 8 -25.29 6.14 7.70
C GLU A 8 -24.44 6.69 8.87
N ILE A 9 -23.63 7.72 8.59
CA ILE A 9 -22.62 8.22 9.51
C ILE A 9 -23.26 8.91 10.72
N VAL A 10 -22.79 8.52 11.91
CA VAL A 10 -22.95 9.28 13.14
C VAL A 10 -21.60 9.83 13.56
N HIS A 11 -21.52 11.13 13.85
CA HIS A 11 -20.30 11.77 14.37
C HIS A 11 -20.25 11.75 15.90
N VAL A 12 -19.04 11.80 16.46
CA VAL A 12 -18.82 11.84 17.92
C VAL A 12 -19.37 13.12 18.55
N ASN A 13 -19.40 14.22 17.79
CA ASN A 13 -19.91 15.52 18.21
C ASN A 13 -20.52 16.25 17.01
N SER A 14 -21.04 17.46 17.24
CA SER A 14 -21.67 18.30 16.22
C SER A 14 -20.71 18.80 15.13
N VAL A 15 -19.40 18.63 15.29
CA VAL A 15 -18.39 18.93 14.28
C VAL A 15 -18.13 17.67 13.46
N PRO A 16 -18.44 17.64 12.16
CA PRO A 16 -18.43 16.41 11.35
C PRO A 16 -17.03 15.98 10.91
N CYS A 17 -16.07 15.95 11.83
CA CYS A 17 -14.69 15.53 11.56
C CYS A 17 -14.37 14.11 12.04
N LYS A 18 -15.08 13.62 13.06
CA LYS A 18 -14.79 12.32 13.68
C LYS A 18 -16.03 11.43 13.63
N VAL A 19 -15.96 10.39 12.80
CA VAL A 19 -16.96 9.31 12.73
C VAL A 19 -16.99 8.53 14.04
N GLN A 20 -18.17 8.38 14.65
CA GLN A 20 -18.46 7.46 15.75
C GLN A 20 -18.95 6.11 15.20
N SER A 21 -19.85 6.11 14.22
CA SER A 21 -20.33 4.90 13.56
C SER A 21 -20.74 5.18 12.12
N GLY A 22 -20.95 4.10 11.35
CA GLY A 22 -21.49 4.12 10.00
C GLY A 22 -21.56 2.71 9.43
N LEU A 23 -22.02 2.58 8.19
CA LEU A 23 -22.03 1.33 7.45
C LEU A 23 -20.98 1.42 6.33
N LEU A 24 -20.11 0.42 6.22
CA LEU A 24 -19.17 0.29 5.12
C LEU A 24 -19.74 -0.68 4.08
N ASP A 25 -20.01 -0.20 2.88
CA ASP A 25 -20.17 -1.04 1.70
C ASP A 25 -18.78 -1.48 1.23
N ASP A 26 -18.24 -2.58 1.77
CA ASP A 26 -16.83 -2.93 1.60
C ASP A 26 -16.52 -3.33 0.15
N PRO A 27 -15.64 -2.57 -0.54
CA PRO A 27 -15.33 -2.82 -1.94
C PRO A 27 -14.56 -4.14 -2.14
N TYR A 28 -13.76 -4.58 -1.17
CA TYR A 28 -12.91 -5.76 -1.34
C TYR A 28 -13.68 -7.08 -1.26
N THR A 29 -14.64 -7.17 -0.35
CA THR A 29 -15.45 -8.36 -0.12
C THR A 29 -16.84 -8.28 -0.77
N GLY A 30 -17.34 -7.07 -1.03
CA GLY A 30 -18.71 -6.83 -1.48
C GLY A 30 -19.75 -7.01 -0.38
N THR A 31 -19.33 -6.94 0.90
CA THR A 31 -20.20 -7.11 2.07
C THR A 31 -20.40 -5.80 2.82
N GLU A 32 -21.50 -5.69 3.56
CA GLU A 32 -21.75 -4.55 4.43
C GLU A 32 -21.13 -4.79 5.82
N ILE A 33 -20.34 -3.84 6.33
CA ILE A 33 -19.68 -3.93 7.62
C ILE A 33 -20.13 -2.78 8.52
N PRO A 34 -20.89 -3.04 9.59
CA PRO A 34 -21.26 -2.01 10.55
C PRO A 34 -20.02 -1.58 11.34
N PHE A 35 -19.63 -0.32 11.19
CA PHE A 35 -18.53 0.27 11.92
C PHE A 35 -19.05 0.98 13.17
N LEU A 36 -18.54 0.59 14.33
CA LEU A 36 -18.61 1.38 15.56
C LEU A 36 -17.20 1.65 16.08
N ARG A 37 -16.87 2.92 16.28
CA ARG A 37 -15.59 3.29 16.89
C ARG A 37 -15.52 2.72 18.30
N GLY A 38 -14.53 1.85 18.52
CA GLY A 38 -14.32 1.12 19.76
C GLY A 38 -13.51 -0.15 19.55
N GLN A 39 -13.16 -0.84 20.64
CA GLN A 39 -12.30 -2.02 20.59
C GLN A 39 -12.92 -3.20 19.81
N SER A 40 -14.26 -3.25 19.72
CA SER A 40 -14.95 -4.41 19.14
C SER A 40 -14.92 -4.46 17.62
N THR A 41 -15.08 -3.32 16.94
CA THR A 41 -15.28 -3.28 15.47
C THR A 41 -14.31 -2.36 14.73
N SER A 42 -13.41 -1.65 15.44
CA SER A 42 -12.44 -0.77 14.74
C SER A 42 -11.40 -1.55 13.95
N SER A 43 -11.09 -2.78 14.35
CA SER A 43 -10.20 -3.68 13.60
C SER A 43 -10.82 -4.19 12.31
N ASP A 44 -12.16 -4.24 12.25
CA ASP A 44 -12.93 -4.81 11.15
C ASP A 44 -12.96 -3.86 9.96
N VAL A 45 -12.77 -2.56 10.18
CA VAL A 45 -12.62 -1.56 9.12
C VAL A 45 -11.25 -0.90 9.22
N GLN A 46 -10.40 -1.16 8.24
CA GLN A 46 -9.06 -0.57 8.13
C GLN A 46 -9.00 0.42 6.98
N ILE A 47 -8.03 1.32 7.02
CA ILE A 47 -7.70 2.17 5.86
C ILE A 47 -6.52 1.53 5.14
N ASP A 48 -6.78 0.96 3.97
CA ASP A 48 -5.76 0.38 3.11
C ASP A 48 -5.09 1.45 2.24
N HIS A 49 -3.81 1.20 1.95
CA HIS A 49 -3.10 1.76 0.81
C HIS A 49 -3.27 0.82 -0.39
N VAL A 50 -4.15 1.18 -1.33
CA VAL A 50 -4.51 0.38 -2.51
C VAL A 50 -3.25 -0.07 -3.27
N VAL A 51 -2.26 0.81 -3.41
CA VAL A 51 -0.86 0.45 -3.64
C VAL A 51 -0.14 0.44 -2.29
N ALA A 52 0.22 -0.75 -1.80
CA ALA A 52 0.87 -0.90 -0.51
C ALA A 52 2.18 -0.08 -0.44
N LEU A 53 2.46 0.55 0.71
CA LEU A 53 3.64 1.41 0.83
C LEU A 53 4.97 0.63 0.74
N SER A 54 5.00 -0.63 1.19
CA SER A 54 6.15 -1.52 1.02
C SER A 54 6.40 -1.84 -0.46
N ASP A 55 5.34 -2.19 -1.22
CA ASP A 55 5.40 -2.41 -2.66
C ASP A 55 5.90 -1.15 -3.39
N ALA A 56 5.29 0.00 -3.08
CA ALA A 56 5.67 1.28 -3.67
C ALA A 56 7.15 1.61 -3.41
N TRP A 57 7.66 1.35 -2.20
CA TRP A 57 9.07 1.55 -1.86
C TRP A 57 10.01 0.75 -2.75
N GLN A 58 9.72 -0.55 -2.91
CA GLN A 58 10.46 -1.45 -3.78
C GLN A 58 10.38 -1.01 -5.25
N LYS A 59 9.24 -0.42 -5.63
CA LYS A 59 8.92 -0.03 -7.01
C LYS A 59 9.12 1.46 -7.34
N GLY A 60 10.03 2.12 -6.62
CA GLY A 60 10.53 3.45 -6.99
C GLY A 60 10.28 4.55 -5.97
N ALA A 61 9.41 4.34 -4.98
CA ALA A 61 9.10 5.38 -3.97
C ALA A 61 10.31 5.75 -3.10
N GLN A 62 11.35 4.91 -3.05
CA GLN A 62 12.64 5.25 -2.43
C GLN A 62 13.36 6.43 -3.09
N GLN A 63 13.08 6.72 -4.37
CA GLN A 63 13.66 7.84 -5.11
C GLN A 63 12.87 9.14 -4.95
N LEU A 64 11.64 9.05 -4.42
CA LEU A 64 10.81 10.22 -4.15
C LEU A 64 11.42 11.06 -3.02
N THR A 65 11.13 12.36 -3.04
CA THR A 65 11.41 13.22 -1.88
C THR A 65 10.55 12.80 -0.68
N ALA A 66 10.92 13.26 0.52
CA ALA A 66 10.12 13.02 1.71
C ALA A 66 8.67 13.54 1.53
N ASP A 67 8.50 14.74 0.98
CA ASP A 67 7.18 15.34 0.74
C ASP A 67 6.36 14.55 -0.28
N GLN A 68 6.99 14.04 -1.34
CA GLN A 68 6.32 13.17 -2.31
C GLN A 68 5.88 11.84 -1.70
N ARG A 69 6.65 11.24 -0.79
CA ARG A 69 6.22 10.04 -0.06
C ARG A 69 5.06 10.34 0.90
N VAL A 70 5.08 11.50 1.56
CA VAL A 70 3.95 11.96 2.38
C VAL A 70 2.71 12.14 1.50
N ALA A 71 2.86 12.72 0.30
CA ALA A 71 1.77 12.85 -0.66
C ALA A 71 1.22 11.47 -1.07
N LEU A 72 2.08 10.53 -1.48
CA LEU A 72 1.69 9.15 -1.83
C LEU A 72 0.94 8.44 -0.69
N ALA A 73 1.40 8.61 0.56
CA ALA A 73 0.79 7.98 1.73
C ALA A 73 -0.55 8.60 2.13
N ASN A 74 -0.81 9.86 1.75
CA ASN A 74 -2.05 10.59 2.05
C ASN A 74 -2.94 10.80 0.83
N ASP A 75 -2.59 10.19 -0.30
CA ASP A 75 -3.31 10.30 -1.55
C ASP A 75 -4.73 9.69 -1.42
N PRO A 76 -5.81 10.44 -1.71
CA PRO A 76 -7.17 9.90 -1.63
C PRO A 76 -7.44 8.73 -2.59
N LEU A 77 -6.80 8.66 -3.76
CA LEU A 77 -6.80 7.49 -4.63
C LEU A 77 -5.87 6.38 -4.13
N ASN A 78 -4.99 6.60 -3.16
CA ASN A 78 -4.29 5.50 -2.53
C ASN A 78 -4.99 5.02 -1.25
N LEU A 79 -5.83 5.81 -0.59
CA LEU A 79 -6.47 5.45 0.68
C LEU A 79 -7.91 4.96 0.55
N GLN A 80 -8.27 3.83 1.16
CA GLN A 80 -9.63 3.26 1.10
C GLN A 80 -10.02 2.57 2.41
N ALA A 81 -11.20 2.85 2.96
CA ALA A 81 -11.77 2.03 4.02
C ALA A 81 -12.18 0.65 3.46
N THR A 82 -11.78 -0.42 4.14
CA THR A 82 -12.04 -1.80 3.71
C THR A 82 -12.10 -2.78 4.89
N ASP A 83 -12.59 -4.01 4.65
CA ASP A 83 -12.54 -5.13 5.57
C ASP A 83 -11.11 -5.42 6.08
N GLY A 84 -10.95 -5.44 7.40
CA GLY A 84 -9.65 -5.57 8.05
C GLY A 84 -9.00 -6.94 7.87
N LEU A 85 -9.77 -8.04 7.80
CA LEU A 85 -9.19 -9.37 7.59
C LEU A 85 -8.69 -9.52 6.15
N THR A 86 -9.49 -9.08 5.18
CA THR A 86 -9.15 -9.11 3.75
C THR A 86 -7.97 -8.21 3.45
N ASN A 87 -7.88 -7.04 4.09
CA ASN A 87 -6.72 -6.16 3.98
C ASN A 87 -5.44 -6.78 4.55
N GLN A 88 -5.53 -7.49 5.68
CA GLN A 88 -4.38 -8.21 6.23
C GLN A 88 -3.90 -9.33 5.30
N GLN A 89 -4.82 -10.00 4.58
CA GLN A 89 -4.46 -10.99 3.57
C GLN A 89 -3.76 -10.38 2.34
N LYS A 90 -4.17 -9.16 1.93
CA LYS A 90 -3.49 -8.40 0.88
C LYS A 90 -2.03 -8.12 1.23
N SER A 91 -1.76 -7.71 2.47
CA SER A 91 -0.42 -7.36 2.96
C SER A 91 0.27 -6.35 2.02
N ASP A 92 1.50 -6.61 1.58
CA ASP A 92 2.22 -5.83 0.57
C ASP A 92 2.13 -6.38 -0.86
N GLY A 93 1.14 -7.24 -1.13
CA GLY A 93 0.91 -7.83 -2.44
C GLY A 93 0.57 -6.79 -3.51
N ASP A 94 1.20 -6.93 -4.67
CA ASP A 94 0.86 -6.20 -5.89
C ASP A 94 -0.31 -6.87 -6.65
N ALA A 95 -0.71 -6.30 -7.79
CA ALA A 95 -1.81 -6.86 -8.59
C ALA A 95 -1.56 -8.26 -9.16
N ALA A 96 -0.31 -8.73 -9.22
CA ALA A 96 0.00 -10.12 -9.59
C ALA A 96 -0.15 -11.08 -8.40
N THR A 97 0.11 -10.60 -7.19
CA THR A 97 0.08 -11.39 -5.97
C THR A 97 -1.32 -11.46 -5.36
N TRP A 98 -2.06 -10.35 -5.41
CA TRP A 98 -3.36 -10.24 -4.78
C TRP A 98 -4.29 -9.27 -5.52
N VAL A 99 -5.53 -9.71 -5.72
CA VAL A 99 -6.65 -8.86 -6.16
C VAL A 99 -7.87 -9.17 -5.30
N PRO A 100 -8.79 -8.21 -5.11
CA PRO A 100 -9.94 -8.39 -4.23
C PRO A 100 -10.79 -9.61 -4.60
N PRO A 101 -11.34 -10.34 -3.62
CA PRO A 101 -12.26 -11.45 -3.88
C PRO A 101 -13.55 -10.97 -4.57
N ASN A 102 -14.01 -9.74 -4.29
CA ASN A 102 -15.12 -9.12 -5.01
C ASN A 102 -14.73 -8.83 -6.46
N LYS A 103 -15.17 -9.70 -7.39
CA LYS A 103 -14.87 -9.58 -8.81
C LYS A 103 -15.40 -8.28 -9.43
N GLY A 104 -16.55 -7.78 -8.98
CA GLY A 104 -17.14 -6.56 -9.49
C GLY A 104 -16.29 -5.32 -9.23
N TYR A 105 -15.40 -5.37 -8.23
CA TYR A 105 -14.52 -4.27 -7.87
C TYR A 105 -13.15 -4.30 -8.55
N ARG A 106 -12.75 -5.43 -9.16
CA ARG A 106 -11.37 -5.63 -9.63
C ARG A 106 -10.95 -4.63 -10.70
N CYS A 107 -11.85 -4.25 -11.59
CA CYS A 107 -11.58 -3.24 -12.62
C CYS A 107 -11.20 -1.89 -11.99
N GLU A 108 -12.00 -1.42 -11.02
CA GLU A 108 -11.73 -0.18 -10.31
C GLU A 108 -10.43 -0.27 -9.51
N TYR A 109 -10.22 -1.37 -8.79
CA TYR A 109 -9.01 -1.63 -8.02
C TYR A 109 -7.74 -1.52 -8.87
N VAL A 110 -7.69 -2.19 -10.02
CA VAL A 110 -6.53 -2.16 -10.93
C VAL A 110 -6.38 -0.78 -11.57
N ALA A 111 -7.46 -0.18 -12.07
CA ALA A 111 -7.41 1.15 -12.67
C ALA A 111 -6.88 2.20 -11.67
N ARG A 112 -7.29 2.10 -10.40
CA ARG A 112 -6.83 2.95 -9.30
C ARG A 112 -5.35 2.75 -8.99
N GLN A 113 -4.87 1.50 -8.94
CA GLN A 113 -3.44 1.23 -8.78
C GLN A 113 -2.61 1.84 -9.92
N ILE A 114 -3.05 1.69 -11.17
CA ILE A 114 -2.38 2.27 -12.33
C ILE A 114 -2.30 3.80 -12.19
N SER A 115 -3.39 4.46 -11.81
CA SER A 115 -3.41 5.92 -11.60
C SER A 115 -2.44 6.38 -10.52
N VAL A 116 -2.39 5.69 -9.38
CA VAL A 116 -1.44 5.99 -8.30
C VAL A 116 -0.02 5.77 -8.79
N LYS A 117 0.30 4.60 -9.37
CA LYS A 117 1.65 4.29 -9.85
C LYS A 117 2.11 5.27 -10.93
N ALA A 118 1.24 5.66 -11.87
CA ALA A 118 1.54 6.67 -12.87
C ALA A 118 1.78 8.06 -12.26
N THR A 119 0.97 8.49 -11.29
CA THR A 119 1.11 9.80 -10.63
C THR A 119 2.45 9.95 -9.91
N TYR A 120 2.92 8.88 -9.25
CA TYR A 120 4.17 8.89 -8.49
C TYR A 120 5.35 8.25 -9.25
N THR A 121 5.19 7.97 -10.54
CA THR A 121 6.23 7.36 -11.39
C THR A 121 6.79 6.06 -10.79
N LEU A 122 5.92 5.25 -10.20
CA LEU A 122 6.26 3.92 -9.67
C LEU A 122 6.23 2.92 -10.82
N TRP A 123 7.26 2.08 -10.91
CA TRP A 123 7.32 1.06 -11.95
C TRP A 123 6.47 -0.17 -11.59
N VAL A 124 6.16 -0.98 -12.60
CA VAL A 124 5.45 -2.26 -12.45
C VAL A 124 6.35 -3.38 -12.97
N THR A 125 6.30 -4.55 -12.31
CA THR A 125 6.97 -5.74 -12.87
C THR A 125 6.22 -6.21 -14.12
N GLN A 126 6.85 -7.04 -14.94
CA GLN A 126 6.15 -7.65 -16.07
C GLN A 126 4.95 -8.50 -15.60
N ALA A 127 5.12 -9.27 -14.52
CA ALA A 127 4.04 -10.09 -13.97
C ALA A 127 2.86 -9.24 -13.47
N GLU A 128 3.15 -8.13 -12.79
CA GLU A 128 2.13 -7.18 -12.35
C GLU A 128 1.41 -6.53 -13.53
N HIS A 129 2.16 -6.09 -14.55
CA HIS A 129 1.59 -5.54 -15.77
C HIS A 129 0.64 -6.53 -16.45
N ASP A 130 1.06 -7.78 -16.62
CA ASP A 130 0.26 -8.82 -17.28
C ASP A 130 -1.00 -9.15 -16.47
N ALA A 131 -0.90 -9.18 -15.13
CA ALA A 131 -2.05 -9.36 -14.25
C ALA A 131 -3.03 -8.19 -14.37
N MET A 132 -2.53 -6.95 -14.36
CA MET A 132 -3.36 -5.76 -14.55
C MET A 132 -4.05 -5.78 -15.92
N ALA A 133 -3.33 -6.10 -17.00
CA ALA A 133 -3.88 -6.21 -18.33
C ALA A 133 -4.94 -7.31 -18.44
N THR A 134 -4.72 -8.45 -17.79
CA THR A 134 -5.70 -9.56 -17.74
C THR A 134 -6.98 -9.14 -17.05
N VAL A 135 -6.89 -8.45 -15.90
CA VAL A 135 -8.08 -7.94 -15.20
C VAL A 135 -8.82 -6.92 -16.08
N LEU A 136 -8.10 -6.01 -16.71
CA LEU A 136 -8.69 -4.93 -17.52
C LEU A 136 -9.27 -5.40 -18.86
N ALA A 137 -8.85 -6.55 -19.38
CA ALA A 137 -9.36 -7.09 -20.64
C ALA A 137 -10.88 -7.34 -20.63
N ASP A 138 -11.44 -7.63 -19.46
CA ASP A 138 -12.86 -7.91 -19.25
C ASP A 138 -13.64 -6.67 -18.73
N CYS A 139 -13.02 -5.49 -18.70
CA CYS A 139 -13.62 -4.28 -18.15
C CYS A 139 -14.16 -3.36 -19.27
N ASP A 140 -15.48 -3.18 -19.32
CA ASP A 140 -16.12 -2.29 -20.29
C ASP A 140 -16.02 -0.82 -19.86
N GLY A 141 -15.30 -0.01 -20.66
CA GLY A 141 -15.38 1.46 -20.60
C GLY A 141 -14.90 2.13 -19.31
N ILE A 142 -14.17 1.40 -18.44
CA ILE A 142 -13.62 1.99 -17.22
C ILE A 142 -12.48 2.96 -17.55
N LEU A 143 -12.58 4.16 -17.00
CA LEU A 143 -11.52 5.16 -17.03
C LEU A 143 -10.69 5.07 -15.76
N ALA A 144 -9.38 5.21 -15.92
CA ALA A 144 -8.47 5.35 -14.80
C ALA A 144 -8.83 6.62 -14.00
N PRO A 145 -9.13 6.53 -12.70
CA PRO A 145 -9.51 7.69 -11.91
C PRO A 145 -8.31 8.63 -11.77
N THR A 146 -8.54 9.93 -11.59
CA THR A 146 -7.45 10.88 -11.31
C THR A 146 -7.77 11.70 -10.08
N ASN A 147 -6.78 12.00 -9.24
CA ASN A 147 -6.93 12.95 -8.12
C ASN A 147 -7.09 14.40 -8.57
N GLN A 148 -6.99 14.63 -9.88
CA GLN A 148 -7.34 15.88 -10.48
C GLN A 148 -8.87 15.96 -10.48
N VAL A 149 -9.45 16.89 -9.71
CA VAL A 149 -10.49 17.70 -10.35
C VAL A 149 -9.79 18.20 -11.61
N ALA A 150 -10.21 17.71 -12.78
CA ALA A 150 -9.60 18.13 -14.04
C ALA A 150 -9.44 19.65 -13.96
N PRO A 151 -8.22 20.21 -14.10
CA PRO A 151 -8.13 21.65 -14.25
C PRO A 151 -9.11 21.97 -15.37
N SER A 152 -10.08 22.86 -15.07
CA SER A 152 -10.88 23.46 -16.12
C SER A 152 -9.88 23.91 -17.15
N VAL A 153 -9.85 23.23 -18.28
CA VAL A 153 -9.10 23.68 -19.43
C VAL A 153 -9.81 24.97 -19.79
N ALA A 154 -9.28 26.09 -19.29
CA ALA A 154 -9.36 27.31 -20.05
C ALA A 154 -8.92 26.91 -21.45
N ALA A 155 -9.84 27.04 -22.41
CA ALA A 155 -9.54 26.84 -23.81
C ALA A 155 -8.18 27.49 -24.11
N PRO A 156 -7.30 26.84 -24.91
CA PRO A 156 -6.01 27.44 -25.24
C PRO A 156 -6.26 28.88 -25.67
N ALA A 157 -5.63 29.82 -24.97
CA ALA A 157 -5.65 31.21 -25.38
C ALA A 157 -5.23 31.24 -26.84
N ALA A 158 -6.01 31.94 -27.67
CA ALA A 158 -5.71 32.14 -29.08
C ALA A 158 -4.23 32.54 -29.24
N PRO A 159 -3.56 32.15 -30.34
CA PRO A 159 -2.16 32.48 -30.55
C PRO A 159 -1.97 33.98 -30.41
N VAL A 160 -1.20 34.41 -29.42
CA VAL A 160 -0.74 35.79 -29.35
C VAL A 160 0.34 35.91 -30.41
N GLU A 161 0.04 36.64 -31.48
CA GLU A 161 1.05 37.00 -32.49
C GLU A 161 2.19 37.75 -31.78
N THR A 162 3.36 37.11 -31.71
CA THR A 162 4.61 37.77 -31.32
C THR A 162 4.96 38.83 -32.35
N PRO A 163 5.16 40.11 -31.98
CA PRO A 163 5.66 41.11 -32.92
C PRO A 163 7.08 40.77 -33.35
N THR A 164 7.34 40.92 -34.65
CA THR A 164 8.65 40.79 -35.29
C THR A 164 9.71 41.61 -34.56
N PRO A 165 10.83 41.01 -34.10
CA PRO A 165 11.91 41.77 -33.49
C PRO A 165 12.63 42.63 -34.55
N ALA A 166 12.92 43.88 -34.19
CA ALA A 166 13.76 44.77 -34.99
C ALA A 166 15.22 44.26 -35.08
N PRO A 167 15.97 44.58 -36.14
CA PRO A 167 17.36 44.13 -36.29
C PRO A 167 18.24 44.74 -35.20
N VAL A 168 18.91 43.89 -34.41
CA VAL A 168 19.93 44.31 -33.44
C VAL A 168 21.30 44.19 -34.09
N GLU A 169 22.08 45.27 -34.03
CA GLU A 169 23.47 45.34 -34.52
C GLU A 169 24.38 44.33 -33.79
N PRO A 170 25.45 43.84 -34.46
CA PRO A 170 26.31 42.80 -33.89
C PRO A 170 27.18 43.34 -32.77
N VAL A 171 26.96 42.84 -31.55
CA VAL A 171 27.86 43.06 -30.41
C VAL A 171 29.00 42.04 -30.49
N VAL A 172 30.23 42.55 -30.39
CA VAL A 172 31.48 41.76 -30.36
C VAL A 172 31.49 40.86 -29.11
N PRO A 173 31.79 39.55 -29.22
CA PRO A 173 31.75 38.65 -28.07
C PRO A 173 32.95 38.89 -27.13
N GLU A 174 32.63 39.05 -25.84
CA GLU A 174 33.56 39.00 -24.71
C GLU A 174 34.10 37.55 -24.53
N PRO A 175 35.36 37.35 -24.10
CA PRO A 175 35.92 36.00 -24.02
C PRO A 175 35.28 35.18 -22.89
N ALA A 176 35.00 33.92 -23.20
CA ALA A 176 34.34 32.97 -22.31
C ALA A 176 35.15 32.70 -21.02
N PRO A 177 34.49 32.55 -19.86
CA PRO A 177 35.15 32.12 -18.63
C PRO A 177 35.59 30.67 -18.74
N VAL A 178 36.75 30.37 -18.18
CA VAL A 178 37.36 29.04 -18.13
C VAL A 178 36.52 28.16 -17.20
N VAL A 179 35.91 27.11 -17.74
CA VAL A 179 35.19 26.08 -16.99
C VAL A 179 36.24 25.16 -16.31
N PRO A 180 36.20 24.95 -14.99
CA PRO A 180 37.09 23.98 -14.35
C PRO A 180 36.74 22.55 -14.78
N GLU A 181 37.76 21.71 -14.94
CA GLU A 181 37.66 20.31 -15.34
C GLU A 181 36.68 19.50 -14.48
N PRO A 182 35.95 18.53 -15.06
CA PRO A 182 35.04 17.67 -14.33
C PRO A 182 35.82 16.76 -13.39
N VAL A 183 35.48 16.81 -12.10
CA VAL A 183 35.98 15.86 -11.10
C VAL A 183 35.43 14.47 -11.43
N ALA A 184 36.32 13.48 -11.51
CA ALA A 184 35.99 12.09 -11.78
C ALA A 184 34.89 11.58 -10.81
N PRO A 185 33.91 10.79 -11.29
CA PRO A 185 32.87 10.25 -10.44
C PRO A 185 33.47 9.30 -9.38
N ALA A 186 32.93 9.39 -8.16
CA ALA A 186 33.25 8.47 -7.08
C ALA A 186 33.01 7.01 -7.51
N PRO A 187 33.81 6.05 -7.00
CA PRO A 187 33.65 4.64 -7.38
C PRO A 187 32.26 4.13 -6.99
N ALA A 188 31.66 3.37 -7.90
CA ALA A 188 30.38 2.70 -7.67
C ALA A 188 30.43 1.84 -6.38
N PRO A 189 29.35 1.81 -5.58
CA PRO A 189 29.29 0.90 -4.45
C PRO A 189 29.44 -0.53 -4.95
N VAL A 190 30.39 -1.26 -4.37
CA VAL A 190 30.62 -2.67 -4.67
C VAL A 190 29.32 -3.41 -4.36
N ALA A 191 28.75 -4.08 -5.37
CA ALA A 191 27.60 -4.95 -5.17
C ALA A 191 27.91 -5.96 -4.04
N PRO A 192 27.02 -6.16 -3.07
CA PRO A 192 27.22 -7.18 -2.06
C PRO A 192 27.36 -8.54 -2.76
N ALA A 193 28.32 -9.34 -2.31
CA ALA A 193 28.51 -10.70 -2.80
C ALA A 193 27.19 -11.48 -2.75
N PRO A 194 26.92 -12.39 -3.70
CA PRO A 194 25.71 -13.21 -3.68
C PRO A 194 25.65 -13.96 -2.36
N VAL A 195 24.65 -13.62 -1.54
CA VAL A 195 24.34 -14.38 -0.33
C VAL A 195 23.91 -15.76 -0.80
N ALA A 196 24.61 -16.79 -0.35
CA ALA A 196 24.20 -18.17 -0.57
C ALA A 196 22.72 -18.35 -0.19
N PRO A 197 21.94 -19.15 -0.93
CA PRO A 197 20.53 -19.32 -0.62
C PRO A 197 20.37 -19.78 0.84
N ALA A 198 19.55 -19.04 1.59
CA ALA A 198 19.13 -19.44 2.91
C ALA A 198 18.53 -20.86 2.85
N PRO A 199 18.77 -21.72 3.85
CA PRO A 199 18.19 -23.05 3.86
C PRO A 199 16.67 -22.92 3.80
N VAL A 200 16.07 -23.59 2.81
CA VAL A 200 14.63 -23.67 2.63
C VAL A 200 14.03 -24.19 3.93
N ALA A 201 13.19 -23.39 4.58
CA ALA A 201 12.42 -23.85 5.72
C ALA A 201 11.54 -25.04 5.27
N PRO A 202 11.52 -26.16 6.02
CA PRO A 202 10.73 -27.32 5.63
C PRO A 202 9.24 -26.94 5.59
N ALA A 203 8.52 -27.54 4.64
CA ALA A 203 7.08 -27.39 4.48
C ALA A 203 6.32 -27.71 5.79
N PRO A 204 5.14 -27.10 6.04
CA PRO A 204 4.38 -27.34 7.25
C PRO A 204 3.99 -28.83 7.34
N VAL A 205 4.53 -29.50 8.35
CA VAL A 205 4.13 -30.88 8.67
C VAL A 205 2.75 -30.81 9.32
N ALA A 206 1.82 -31.66 8.88
CA ALA A 206 0.52 -31.85 9.52
C ALA A 206 0.67 -32.05 11.04
N PRO A 207 -0.27 -31.56 11.88
CA PRO A 207 -0.10 -31.59 13.33
C PRO A 207 0.00 -33.04 13.84
N ALA A 208 1.11 -33.35 14.50
CA ALA A 208 1.27 -34.60 15.22
C ALA A 208 0.24 -34.66 16.37
N PRO A 209 -0.48 -35.76 16.57
CA PRO A 209 -1.40 -35.88 17.70
C PRO A 209 -0.63 -36.02 19.02
N GLY A 210 -1.12 -35.36 20.07
CA GLY A 210 -0.86 -35.75 21.46
C GLY A 210 0.29 -35.07 22.19
N VAL A 211 0.78 -33.92 21.73
CA VAL A 211 1.78 -33.17 22.51
C VAL A 211 1.13 -32.63 23.79
N TYR A 212 1.60 -33.06 24.96
CA TYR A 212 1.20 -32.56 26.27
C TYR A 212 2.39 -31.92 26.96
N TYR A 213 2.24 -30.68 27.41
CA TYR A 213 3.22 -30.00 28.26
C TYR A 213 2.71 -29.94 29.69
N GLU A 214 3.58 -30.23 30.66
CA GLU A 214 3.22 -30.17 32.07
C GLU A 214 3.06 -28.72 32.54
N ASN A 215 4.01 -27.86 32.18
CA ASN A 215 4.13 -26.45 32.59
C ASN A 215 4.89 -25.63 31.53
N CYS A 216 5.00 -24.31 31.73
CA CYS A 216 5.68 -23.42 30.79
C CYS A 216 7.19 -23.69 30.65
N ASP A 217 7.85 -24.27 31.65
CA ASP A 217 9.26 -24.63 31.54
C ASP A 217 9.45 -25.77 30.53
N ALA A 218 8.54 -26.74 30.50
CA ALA A 218 8.52 -27.79 29.48
C ALA A 218 8.25 -27.22 28.06
N VAL A 219 7.37 -26.23 27.95
CA VAL A 219 7.09 -25.53 26.67
C VAL A 219 8.34 -24.80 26.17
N ARG A 220 9.04 -24.07 27.06
CA ARG A 220 10.29 -23.36 26.73
C ARG A 220 11.44 -24.32 26.41
N ALA A 221 11.60 -25.40 27.17
CA ALA A 221 12.61 -26.43 26.93
C ALA A 221 12.41 -27.15 25.58
N ALA A 222 11.16 -27.29 25.14
CA ALA A 222 10.82 -27.82 23.82
C ALA A 222 10.95 -26.78 22.69
N GLY A 223 11.30 -25.52 23.00
CA GLY A 223 11.39 -24.43 22.02
C GLY A 223 10.04 -23.99 21.45
N ALA A 224 8.93 -24.33 22.12
CA ALA A 224 7.57 -24.07 21.67
C ALA A 224 6.96 -22.79 22.29
N ALA A 225 7.72 -22.04 23.10
CA ALA A 225 7.27 -20.80 23.72
C ALA A 225 7.69 -19.58 22.88
N PRO A 226 6.85 -18.54 22.79
CA PRO A 226 5.47 -18.47 23.29
C PRO A 226 4.50 -19.39 22.51
N ILE A 227 3.55 -20.03 23.20
CA ILE A 227 2.61 -21.01 22.60
C ILE A 227 1.22 -20.40 22.37
N ALA A 228 0.81 -20.27 21.11
CA ALA A 228 -0.47 -19.67 20.76
C ALA A 228 -1.68 -20.61 20.98
N ALA A 229 -2.83 -20.04 21.32
CA ALA A 229 -4.10 -20.74 21.43
C ALA A 229 -4.44 -21.51 20.14
N GLY A 230 -4.79 -22.79 20.27
CA GLY A 230 -5.04 -23.69 19.14
C GLY A 230 -3.81 -24.45 18.63
N SER A 231 -2.61 -24.11 19.10
CA SER A 231 -1.39 -24.88 18.78
C SER A 231 -1.38 -26.25 19.46
N PRO A 232 -0.75 -27.28 18.87
CA PRO A 232 -0.59 -28.59 19.50
C PRO A 232 0.08 -28.48 20.88
N GLY A 233 -0.62 -28.95 21.92
CA GLY A 233 -0.17 -28.90 23.30
C GLY A 233 -0.48 -27.61 24.06
N PHE A 234 -1.13 -26.62 23.43
CA PHE A 234 -1.67 -25.47 24.14
C PHE A 234 -2.71 -25.90 25.18
N GLN A 235 -2.64 -25.32 26.38
CA GLN A 235 -3.63 -25.47 27.44
C GLN A 235 -3.98 -24.09 27.98
N PRO A 236 -5.26 -23.80 28.30
CA PRO A 236 -5.68 -22.50 28.84
C PRO A 236 -4.94 -22.06 30.11
N LYS A 237 -4.31 -23.01 30.83
CA LYS A 237 -3.50 -22.72 32.03
C LYS A 237 -2.18 -21.99 31.72
N PHE A 238 -1.74 -21.98 30.47
CA PHE A 238 -0.50 -21.31 30.04
C PHE A 238 -0.70 -19.83 29.73
N ASP A 239 -1.94 -19.45 29.43
CA ASP A 239 -2.36 -18.10 29.06
C ASP A 239 -2.96 -17.41 30.29
N ARG A 240 -2.10 -16.73 31.06
CA ARG A 240 -2.44 -16.18 32.37
C ARG A 240 -3.31 -14.93 32.25
N ASP A 241 -3.06 -14.11 31.23
CA ASP A 241 -3.70 -12.82 30.96
C ASP A 241 -4.81 -12.92 29.91
N LYS A 242 -4.98 -14.08 29.28
CA LYS A 242 -6.09 -14.44 28.37
C LYS A 242 -6.05 -13.68 27.05
N ASP A 243 -4.85 -13.42 26.55
CA ASP A 243 -4.63 -12.74 25.27
C ASP A 243 -4.50 -13.72 24.08
N GLY A 244 -4.52 -15.03 24.35
CA GLY A 244 -4.35 -16.08 23.36
C GLY A 244 -2.92 -16.56 23.18
N ILE A 245 -1.98 -16.08 23.99
CA ILE A 245 -0.56 -16.45 23.97
C ILE A 245 -0.14 -16.98 25.35
N GLY A 246 0.24 -18.26 25.40
CA GLY A 246 0.72 -18.89 26.63
C GLY A 246 2.23 -18.84 26.80
N CYS A 247 2.70 -18.80 28.05
CA CYS A 247 4.13 -18.86 28.42
C CYS A 247 4.99 -17.76 27.77
N ASP A 248 4.44 -16.56 27.68
CA ASP A 248 5.05 -15.32 27.16
C ASP A 248 6.06 -14.67 28.13
N SER A 249 6.04 -15.09 29.40
CA SER A 249 6.86 -14.58 30.52
C SER A 249 7.65 -15.67 31.23
#